data_AF-A0A3R7BNR2-F1
#
_entry.id   AF-A0A3R7BNR2-F1
#
_cell.length_a   1.000
_cell.length_b   1.000
_cell.length_c   1.000
_cell.angle_alpha   90.00
_cell.angle_beta   90.00
_cell.angle_gamma   90.00
#
_symmetry.space_group_name_H-M   'P 1'
#
loop_
_entity.id
_entity.type
_entity.pdbx_description
1 polymer ?
#
loop_
_entity_poly.entity_id
_entity_poly.type
_entity_poly.pdbx_seq_one_letter_code
_entity_poly.pdbx_strand_id
1 'polypeptide(L)'
;MDVRYGRHHVPPSSVVAPVKGSKKGYAVMIMPRRVFGEPSCTCSVGVTAVDIGQISKLPVVPNARSRPPQQSAGVTDAALTTVFKSDVMLLQLKFEKLERLWGTSAKSYEPHVNAPPEVVVSIEPHGKEEALRAHIQQLQCELAHTATDLQTKHRVAENRWHRELEVLKHECAALNNTIMGLHEEVDVTKRALRHTTQELETASLKLELLQHECQRHDTTMKTLVGENEEMVNQLRDRHATATAHWTAELDGIHRRFQTQLDEVHAQQRAQKQQSDERHATQLQRALDKVATLEDSTYELKGLVTTLTEEDDALVQRIEHWYCTRWEVIEQLRAQLDEWTVHRGMKEMALQQSITSLNQEIACHLDCIDQLQKDKRALVQSQCNDSEVQAIDSYEEVVKQEIHVMKRAFELKARLATEQMDTQDRAHFKQVQELLRKHKDERMADQLQAKKLAHECRTLQEKCKLLEAM
;
A
#
# COMPACT_ATOMS: atom_id res chain seq x y z
N MET A 1 9.22 63.16 19.56
CA MET A 1 10.50 62.54 19.16
C MET A 1 10.17 61.45 18.13
N ASP A 2 9.47 61.77 17.04
CA ASP A 2 9.93 62.52 15.86
C ASP A 2 11.17 61.88 15.20
N VAL A 3 11.28 61.67 13.89
CA VAL A 3 10.41 61.84 12.72
C VAL A 3 11.14 61.12 11.58
N ARG A 4 10.33 60.54 10.68
CA ARG A 4 10.50 60.15 9.27
C ARG A 4 11.77 60.61 8.51
N TYR A 5 12.19 59.80 7.53
CA TYR A 5 12.16 60.02 6.06
C TYR A 5 13.08 58.95 5.40
N GLY A 6 12.79 58.31 4.27
CA GLY A 6 11.73 58.47 3.29
C GLY A 6 11.73 57.30 2.28
N ARG A 7 10.53 57.03 1.75
CA ARG A 7 10.21 56.17 0.60
C ARG A 7 10.74 56.77 -0.71
N HIS A 8 11.00 55.92 -1.71
CA HIS A 8 10.46 56.12 -3.05
C HIS A 8 9.99 54.79 -3.67
N HIS A 9 8.69 54.71 -3.92
CA HIS A 9 8.04 53.85 -4.93
C HIS A 9 7.91 54.67 -6.23
N VAL A 10 8.00 54.03 -7.41
CA VAL A 10 7.01 54.07 -8.53
C VAL A 10 7.36 52.95 -9.56
N PRO A 11 6.38 52.14 -10.05
CA PRO A 11 6.45 51.17 -11.16
C PRO A 11 5.62 51.69 -12.40
N PRO A 12 5.01 50.87 -13.29
CA PRO A 12 5.43 49.78 -14.17
C PRO A 12 5.23 50.14 -15.68
N SER A 13 5.50 49.24 -16.63
CA SER A 13 4.94 49.33 -17.99
C SER A 13 4.58 47.95 -18.56
N SER A 14 3.32 47.83 -18.95
CA SER A 14 2.70 46.71 -19.67
C SER A 14 2.35 47.15 -21.09
N VAL A 15 2.61 46.34 -22.12
CA VAL A 15 1.85 46.38 -23.38
C VAL A 15 1.61 44.95 -23.90
N VAL A 16 0.37 44.76 -24.33
CA VAL A 16 -0.39 43.60 -24.78
C VAL A 16 -0.23 43.43 -26.32
N ALA A 17 0.27 42.29 -26.82
CA ALA A 17 -0.42 41.23 -27.62
C ALA A 17 -0.49 41.46 -29.17
N PRO A 18 -1.13 40.61 -30.01
CA PRO A 18 -0.93 39.16 -30.27
C PRO A 18 -0.90 38.78 -31.80
N VAL A 19 -0.88 37.45 -32.10
CA VAL A 19 -1.58 36.73 -33.22
C VAL A 19 -0.78 36.21 -34.46
N LYS A 20 -1.11 34.94 -34.80
CA LYS A 20 -1.04 34.16 -36.09
C LYS A 20 0.33 33.62 -36.53
N GLY A 21 0.53 32.33 -36.81
CA GLY A 21 -0.34 31.15 -36.82
C GLY A 21 0.27 29.97 -37.63
N SER A 22 -0.24 28.76 -37.39
CA SER A 22 -0.18 27.53 -38.24
C SER A 22 1.19 26.86 -38.48
N LYS A 23 1.38 25.53 -38.49
CA LYS A 23 0.48 24.36 -38.59
C LYS A 23 1.27 23.05 -38.32
N LYS A 24 0.56 22.06 -37.73
CA LYS A 24 0.70 20.57 -37.84
C LYS A 24 1.92 19.90 -37.16
N GLY A 25 1.80 18.76 -36.47
CA GLY A 25 0.72 17.78 -36.41
C GLY A 25 0.81 16.79 -35.22
N TYR A 26 -0.29 16.06 -35.05
CA TYR A 26 -0.61 14.91 -34.18
C TYR A 26 0.42 13.76 -34.32
N ALA A 27 0.58 12.74 -33.47
CA ALA A 27 -0.34 11.99 -32.59
C ALA A 27 0.49 11.20 -31.52
N VAL A 28 0.03 11.08 -30.27
CA VAL A 28 -0.61 9.92 -29.59
C VAL A 28 0.31 8.73 -29.22
N MET A 29 0.23 8.40 -27.91
CA MET A 29 0.83 7.27 -27.18
C MET A 29 0.48 5.88 -27.74
N ILE A 30 1.42 4.92 -27.62
CA ILE A 30 1.12 3.48 -27.60
C ILE A 30 1.93 2.77 -26.50
N MET A 31 1.23 1.91 -25.74
CA MET A 31 1.65 1.04 -24.65
C MET A 31 2.43 -0.24 -25.10
N PRO A 32 3.05 -0.99 -24.17
CA PRO A 32 3.90 -2.15 -24.49
C PRO A 32 3.09 -3.45 -24.69
N ARG A 33 3.60 -4.37 -25.52
CA ARG A 33 3.10 -5.75 -25.69
C ARG A 33 4.11 -6.79 -25.23
N ARG A 34 3.63 -7.78 -24.46
CA ARG A 34 4.24 -9.11 -24.27
C ARG A 34 3.87 -10.04 -25.43
N VAL A 35 4.75 -10.95 -25.85
CA VAL A 35 4.42 -12.31 -26.35
C VAL A 35 5.55 -13.30 -26.01
N PHE A 36 5.14 -14.51 -25.63
CA PHE A 36 5.86 -15.75 -25.30
C PHE A 36 6.59 -16.44 -26.49
N GLY A 37 7.59 -17.26 -26.20
CA GLY A 37 8.15 -18.30 -27.09
C GLY A 37 9.38 -19.02 -26.49
N GLU A 38 9.20 -20.28 -26.05
CA GLU A 38 10.23 -21.22 -25.55
C GLU A 38 10.92 -22.00 -26.72
N PRO A 39 11.77 -23.03 -26.48
CA PRO A 39 13.05 -23.07 -25.74
C PRO A 39 14.18 -23.75 -26.57
N SER A 40 15.46 -23.46 -26.32
CA SER A 40 16.54 -24.46 -26.52
C SER A 40 17.91 -23.98 -26.02
N CYS A 41 18.54 -24.84 -25.22
CA CYS A 41 19.98 -25.09 -25.13
C CYS A 41 20.88 -24.14 -24.30
N THR A 42 21.29 -24.71 -23.16
CA THR A 42 22.66 -24.81 -22.64
C THR A 42 23.42 -23.54 -22.26
N CYS A 43 23.51 -23.37 -20.93
CA CYS A 43 24.74 -23.13 -20.17
C CYS A 43 25.75 -22.12 -20.75
N SER A 44 25.82 -20.92 -20.18
CA SER A 44 26.96 -20.51 -19.33
C SER A 44 26.80 -19.07 -18.83
N VAL A 45 26.85 -18.94 -17.51
CA VAL A 45 26.94 -17.69 -16.77
C VAL A 45 28.38 -17.17 -16.93
N GLY A 46 28.55 -16.10 -17.70
CA GLY A 46 29.78 -15.32 -17.73
C GLY A 46 29.76 -14.28 -16.61
N VAL A 47 30.02 -14.70 -15.37
CA VAL A 47 30.46 -13.79 -14.31
C VAL A 47 31.97 -13.72 -14.41
N THR A 48 32.47 -12.55 -14.78
CA THR A 48 33.88 -12.18 -14.69
C THR A 48 34.30 -12.12 -13.23
N ALA A 49 34.84 -13.22 -12.71
CA ALA A 49 35.70 -13.23 -11.55
C ALA A 49 37.15 -13.31 -12.05
N VAL A 50 37.93 -12.31 -11.66
CA VAL A 50 39.38 -12.26 -11.81
C VAL A 50 39.96 -13.32 -10.88
N ASP A 51 40.55 -14.36 -11.45
CA ASP A 51 41.35 -15.34 -10.72
C ASP A 51 42.85 -15.10 -10.99
N ILE A 52 43.51 -14.57 -9.97
CA ILE A 52 44.96 -14.64 -9.78
C ILE A 52 45.23 -16.04 -9.25
N GLY A 53 45.71 -16.94 -10.13
CA GLY A 53 45.94 -18.32 -9.73
C GLY A 53 46.49 -19.21 -10.84
N GLN A 54 47.68 -18.89 -11.37
CA GLN A 54 48.48 -19.90 -12.08
C GLN A 54 49.96 -19.73 -11.75
N ILE A 55 50.36 -20.44 -10.70
CA ILE A 55 51.75 -20.77 -10.41
C ILE A 55 52.06 -22.11 -11.09
N SER A 56 53.17 -22.11 -11.83
CA SER A 56 54.12 -23.23 -11.96
C SER A 56 53.72 -24.42 -12.85
N LYS A 57 54.07 -24.35 -14.14
CA LYS A 57 54.64 -25.49 -14.88
C LYS A 57 55.77 -25.03 -15.81
N LEU A 58 56.99 -25.14 -15.30
CA LEU A 58 58.25 -25.20 -16.06
C LEU A 58 58.82 -26.63 -15.94
N PRO A 59 59.69 -27.08 -16.85
CA PRO A 59 59.77 -28.47 -17.27
C PRO A 59 60.42 -29.40 -16.24
N VAL A 60 59.96 -30.65 -16.26
CA VAL A 60 60.56 -31.76 -15.51
C VAL A 60 61.94 -32.05 -16.08
N VAL A 61 62.99 -31.67 -15.35
CA VAL A 61 64.36 -32.16 -15.57
C VAL A 61 64.50 -33.51 -14.84
N PRO A 62 65.00 -34.57 -15.49
CA PRO A 62 65.13 -35.87 -14.86
C PRO A 62 66.14 -35.82 -13.71
N ASN A 63 65.73 -36.42 -12.59
CA ASN A 63 66.58 -36.72 -11.46
C ASN A 63 67.72 -37.65 -11.92
N ALA A 64 68.95 -37.12 -12.00
CA ALA A 64 70.16 -37.91 -12.24
C ALA A 64 71.27 -37.46 -11.28
N ARG A 65 71.40 -38.22 -10.18
CA ARG A 65 72.58 -38.40 -9.31
C ARG A 65 73.34 -37.15 -8.90
N SER A 66 73.21 -36.85 -7.61
CA SER A 66 74.23 -36.20 -6.78
C SER A 66 75.64 -36.73 -7.11
N ARG A 67 76.41 -35.94 -7.85
CA ARG A 67 77.87 -36.06 -7.93
C ARG A 67 78.44 -35.25 -6.76
N PRO A 68 79.38 -35.79 -5.97
CA PRO A 68 80.11 -34.97 -5.00
C PRO A 68 80.88 -33.89 -5.78
N PRO A 69 81.17 -32.74 -5.14
CA PRO A 69 81.88 -31.66 -5.81
C PRO A 69 83.20 -32.23 -6.34
N GLN A 70 83.48 -32.01 -7.63
CA GLN A 70 84.82 -32.15 -8.16
C GLN A 70 85.69 -31.13 -7.43
N GLN A 71 86.26 -31.58 -6.31
CA GLN A 71 87.50 -31.04 -5.81
C GLN A 71 88.45 -31.09 -6.99
N SER A 72 88.99 -29.94 -7.37
CA SER A 72 90.30 -29.87 -8.00
C SER A 72 91.18 -30.89 -7.29
N ALA A 73 91.95 -31.67 -8.03
CA ALA A 73 92.92 -32.61 -7.49
C ALA A 73 93.98 -31.82 -6.70
N GLY A 74 93.61 -31.39 -5.49
CA GLY A 74 94.49 -30.89 -4.48
C GLY A 74 95.37 -32.06 -4.13
N VAL A 75 96.66 -31.90 -4.39
CA VAL A 75 97.68 -32.83 -3.97
C VAL A 75 97.49 -33.00 -2.46
N THR A 76 96.94 -34.14 -2.05
CA THR A 76 96.73 -34.44 -0.64
C THR A 76 98.09 -34.60 0.02
N ASP A 77 98.19 -34.24 1.29
CA ASP A 77 99.43 -34.34 2.08
C ASP A 77 100.00 -35.78 2.07
N ALA A 78 99.13 -36.78 1.85
CA ALA A 78 99.47 -38.18 1.60
C ALA A 78 100.16 -38.42 0.24
N ALA A 79 99.75 -37.72 -0.82
CA ALA A 79 100.38 -37.80 -2.14
C ALA A 79 101.76 -37.14 -2.14
N LEU A 80 101.93 -36.00 -1.45
CA LEU A 80 103.25 -35.38 -1.24
C LEU A 80 104.17 -36.27 -0.41
N THR A 81 103.69 -36.85 0.69
CA THR A 81 104.52 -37.78 1.49
C THR A 81 104.89 -39.07 0.76
N THR A 82 104.08 -39.56 -0.18
CA THR A 82 104.45 -40.72 -1.00
C THR A 82 105.51 -40.39 -2.06
N VAL A 83 105.45 -39.20 -2.68
CA VAL A 83 106.45 -38.74 -3.66
C VAL A 83 107.78 -38.41 -2.95
N PHE A 84 107.73 -37.74 -1.80
CA PHE A 84 108.94 -37.50 -1.00
C PHE A 84 109.55 -38.80 -0.45
N LYS A 85 108.76 -39.81 -0.09
CA LYS A 85 109.30 -41.13 0.31
C LYS A 85 109.95 -41.88 -0.85
N SER A 86 109.41 -41.81 -2.07
CA SER A 86 110.04 -42.44 -3.24
C SER A 86 111.35 -41.74 -3.63
N ASP A 87 111.40 -40.42 -3.55
CA ASP A 87 112.59 -39.64 -3.94
C ASP A 87 113.70 -39.74 -2.89
N VAL A 88 113.36 -39.78 -1.60
CA VAL A 88 114.32 -40.07 -0.52
C VAL A 88 114.84 -41.51 -0.64
N MET A 89 113.99 -42.50 -0.92
CA MET A 89 114.46 -43.87 -1.19
C MET A 89 115.38 -43.94 -2.41
N LEU A 90 115.11 -43.17 -3.48
CA LEU A 90 115.95 -43.14 -4.68
C LEU A 90 117.32 -42.50 -4.40
N LEU A 91 117.35 -41.43 -3.60
CA LEU A 91 118.58 -40.81 -3.11
C LEU A 91 119.38 -41.77 -2.22
N GLN A 92 118.71 -42.53 -1.36
CA GLN A 92 119.33 -43.52 -0.47
C GLN A 92 119.90 -44.73 -1.25
N LEU A 93 119.19 -45.20 -2.28
CA LEU A 93 119.67 -46.23 -3.21
C LEU A 93 120.86 -45.74 -4.06
N LYS A 94 120.87 -44.45 -4.45
CA LYS A 94 122.03 -43.85 -5.12
C LYS A 94 123.21 -43.66 -4.17
N PHE A 95 122.98 -43.35 -2.89
CA PHE A 95 124.02 -43.26 -1.86
C PHE A 95 124.64 -44.64 -1.56
N GLU A 96 123.85 -45.70 -1.40
CA GLU A 96 124.36 -47.08 -1.26
C GLU A 96 125.15 -47.54 -2.49
N LYS A 97 124.74 -47.12 -3.70
CA LYS A 97 125.44 -47.46 -4.94
C LYS A 97 126.77 -46.70 -5.06
N LEU A 98 126.85 -45.46 -4.55
CA LEU A 98 128.08 -44.68 -4.43
C LEU A 98 129.02 -45.24 -3.35
N GLU A 99 128.51 -45.68 -2.20
CA GLU A 99 129.31 -46.36 -1.16
C GLU A 99 129.90 -47.69 -1.66
N ARG A 100 129.15 -48.49 -2.43
CA ARG A 100 129.68 -49.72 -3.04
C ARG A 100 130.74 -49.45 -4.11
N LEU A 101 130.66 -48.34 -4.84
CA LEU A 101 131.65 -47.96 -5.86
C LEU A 101 132.91 -47.35 -5.24
N TRP A 102 132.79 -46.63 -4.11
CA TRP A 102 133.95 -46.08 -3.38
C TRP A 102 134.62 -47.10 -2.44
N GLY A 103 133.88 -48.07 -1.90
CA GLY A 103 134.39 -49.10 -0.99
C GLY A 103 135.23 -50.21 -1.64
N THR A 104 135.26 -50.30 -2.98
CA THR A 104 136.01 -51.33 -3.71
C THR A 104 137.38 -50.89 -4.26
N SER A 105 137.82 -49.65 -4.02
CA SER A 105 139.15 -49.18 -4.45
C SER A 105 140.18 -49.20 -3.32
N ALA A 106 140.34 -50.37 -2.67
CA ALA A 106 141.46 -50.63 -1.77
C ALA A 106 141.77 -52.14 -1.71
N LYS A 107 142.28 -52.70 -2.82
CA LYS A 107 142.97 -54.00 -2.80
C LYS A 107 144.25 -53.94 -3.62
N SER A 108 145.35 -53.94 -2.86
CA SER A 108 146.59 -54.68 -3.07
C SER A 108 147.28 -54.56 -4.42
N TYR A 109 148.34 -53.75 -4.40
CA TYR A 109 149.51 -53.83 -5.27
C TYR A 109 150.17 -55.23 -5.12
N GLU A 110 150.18 -56.07 -6.15
CA GLU A 110 151.11 -57.20 -6.25
C GLU A 110 152.00 -56.99 -7.50
N PRO A 111 153.33 -56.87 -7.34
CA PRO A 111 154.24 -56.83 -8.47
C PRO A 111 154.58 -58.27 -8.91
N HIS A 112 154.10 -58.67 -10.09
CA HIS A 112 154.56 -59.89 -10.75
C HIS A 112 156.00 -59.68 -11.27
N VAL A 113 156.96 -60.18 -10.52
CA VAL A 113 158.35 -60.38 -10.96
C VAL A 113 158.40 -61.69 -11.75
N ASN A 114 158.40 -61.60 -13.09
CA ASN A 114 158.76 -62.71 -13.96
C ASN A 114 160.22 -62.51 -14.39
N ALA A 115 161.13 -63.20 -13.69
CA ALA A 115 162.51 -63.42 -14.14
C ALA A 115 162.54 -64.47 -15.24
N PRO A 116 163.40 -64.31 -16.25
CA PRO A 116 164.17 -65.47 -16.74
C PRO A 116 165.60 -65.08 -17.19
N PRO A 117 166.50 -66.04 -17.45
CA PRO A 117 167.16 -66.94 -16.50
C PRO A 117 168.69 -66.71 -16.48
N GLU A 118 169.35 -67.05 -15.37
CA GLU A 118 170.81 -67.13 -15.33
C GLU A 118 171.32 -68.27 -16.22
N VAL A 119 171.96 -67.92 -17.34
CA VAL A 119 172.83 -68.83 -18.09
C VAL A 119 174.24 -68.73 -17.52
N VAL A 120 174.68 -69.83 -16.94
CA VAL A 120 176.04 -70.05 -16.41
C VAL A 120 177.08 -69.88 -17.53
N VAL A 121 178.13 -69.13 -17.20
CA VAL A 121 179.27 -68.79 -18.07
C VAL A 121 180.11 -70.03 -18.41
N SER A 122 180.46 -70.20 -19.68
CA SER A 122 181.69 -70.90 -20.09
C SER A 122 182.47 -70.05 -21.11
N ILE A 123 183.71 -69.74 -20.72
CA ILE A 123 184.95 -69.22 -21.33
C ILE A 123 184.99 -69.32 -22.88
N GLU A 124 185.23 -68.26 -23.69
CA GLU A 124 186.53 -67.59 -24.00
C GLU A 124 186.35 -66.13 -24.52
N PRO A 125 187.40 -65.29 -24.58
CA PRO A 125 187.26 -63.83 -24.44
C PRO A 125 187.36 -63.01 -25.75
N HIS A 126 186.63 -61.87 -25.78
CA HIS A 126 186.84 -60.61 -26.55
C HIS A 126 185.64 -59.99 -27.32
N GLY A 127 184.39 -60.45 -27.16
CA GLY A 127 183.20 -59.84 -27.82
C GLY A 127 181.98 -59.47 -26.95
N LYS A 128 182.01 -59.66 -25.62
CA LYS A 128 180.81 -59.57 -24.74
C LYS A 128 180.49 -58.18 -24.20
N GLU A 129 181.44 -57.25 -24.15
CA GLU A 129 181.22 -55.92 -23.57
C GLU A 129 180.32 -55.04 -24.46
N GLU A 130 180.47 -55.17 -25.79
CA GLU A 130 179.64 -54.46 -26.76
C GLU A 130 178.19 -54.95 -26.76
N ALA A 131 177.96 -56.26 -26.62
CA ALA A 131 176.62 -56.84 -26.52
C ALA A 131 175.89 -56.40 -25.25
N LEU A 132 176.58 -56.32 -24.10
CA LEU A 132 176.01 -55.79 -22.87
C LEU A 132 175.71 -54.29 -22.98
N ARG A 133 176.60 -53.50 -23.60
CA ARG A 133 176.34 -52.07 -23.86
C ARG A 133 175.11 -51.88 -24.77
N ALA A 134 174.96 -52.69 -25.83
CA ALA A 134 173.80 -52.64 -26.71
C ALA A 134 172.50 -53.03 -25.98
N HIS A 135 172.54 -54.05 -25.12
CA HIS A 135 171.37 -54.45 -24.32
C HIS A 135 170.98 -53.40 -23.28
N ILE A 136 171.95 -52.72 -22.64
CA ILE A 136 171.67 -51.59 -21.76
C ILE A 136 171.04 -50.43 -22.55
N GLN A 137 171.54 -50.11 -23.74
CA GLN A 137 170.93 -49.09 -24.60
C GLN A 137 169.51 -49.47 -25.03
N GLN A 138 169.27 -50.75 -25.33
CA GLN A 138 167.93 -51.24 -25.65
C GLN A 138 166.98 -51.11 -24.46
N LEU A 139 167.40 -51.53 -23.26
CA LEU A 139 166.61 -51.36 -22.03
C LEU A 139 166.37 -49.88 -21.70
N GLN A 140 167.35 -49.00 -21.95
CA GLN A 140 167.17 -47.55 -21.82
C GLN A 140 166.15 -47.01 -22.82
N CYS A 141 166.15 -47.50 -24.06
CA CYS A 141 165.15 -47.18 -25.06
C CYS A 141 163.76 -47.70 -24.66
N GLU A 142 163.64 -48.94 -24.20
CA GLU A 142 162.37 -49.54 -23.75
C GLU A 142 161.83 -48.82 -22.49
N LEU A 143 162.70 -48.43 -21.57
CA LEU A 143 162.34 -47.61 -20.41
C LEU A 143 161.86 -46.22 -20.84
N ALA A 144 162.52 -45.59 -21.81
CA ALA A 144 162.06 -44.31 -22.35
C ALA A 144 160.71 -44.43 -23.08
N HIS A 145 160.48 -45.51 -23.83
CA HIS A 145 159.20 -45.79 -24.49
C HIS A 145 158.07 -46.06 -23.47
N THR A 146 158.33 -46.84 -22.42
CA THR A 146 157.34 -47.11 -21.38
C THR A 146 157.05 -45.88 -20.52
N ALA A 147 158.05 -45.06 -20.20
CA ALA A 147 157.86 -43.80 -19.50
C ALA A 147 157.00 -42.81 -20.32
N THR A 148 157.26 -42.70 -21.62
CA THR A 148 156.46 -41.86 -22.52
C THR A 148 155.04 -42.40 -22.74
N ASP A 149 154.86 -43.72 -22.84
CA ASP A 149 153.53 -44.36 -22.91
C ASP A 149 152.72 -44.13 -21.62
N LEU A 150 153.33 -44.29 -20.44
CA LEU A 150 152.68 -43.98 -19.17
C LEU A 150 152.32 -42.50 -19.05
N GLN A 151 153.22 -41.59 -19.46
CA GLN A 151 152.95 -40.16 -19.43
C GLN A 151 151.83 -39.75 -20.39
N THR A 152 151.77 -40.35 -21.59
CA THR A 152 150.68 -40.11 -22.55
C THR A 152 149.35 -40.68 -22.05
N LYS A 153 149.32 -41.90 -21.50
CA LYS A 153 148.13 -42.48 -20.87
C LYS A 153 147.63 -41.64 -19.70
N HIS A 154 148.55 -41.16 -18.85
CA HIS A 154 148.20 -40.24 -17.77
C HIS A 154 147.58 -38.96 -18.30
N ARG A 155 148.18 -38.34 -19.33
CA ARG A 155 147.64 -37.12 -19.97
C ARG A 155 146.26 -37.36 -20.61
N VAL A 156 146.03 -38.52 -21.23
CA VAL A 156 144.73 -38.88 -21.81
C VAL A 156 143.67 -39.07 -20.73
N ALA A 157 144.01 -39.74 -19.64
CA ALA A 157 143.13 -39.88 -18.49
C ALA A 157 142.83 -38.51 -17.87
N GLU A 158 143.84 -37.69 -17.63
CA GLU A 158 143.68 -36.33 -17.12
C GLU A 158 142.77 -35.49 -18.01
N ASN A 159 142.98 -35.48 -19.33
CA ASN A 159 142.10 -34.78 -20.28
C ASN A 159 140.66 -35.31 -20.26
N ARG A 160 140.47 -36.63 -20.09
CA ARG A 160 139.13 -37.22 -19.96
C ARG A 160 138.44 -36.73 -18.69
N TRP A 161 139.14 -36.73 -17.55
CA TRP A 161 138.61 -36.26 -16.28
C TRP A 161 138.29 -34.76 -16.31
N HIS A 162 139.12 -33.96 -16.97
CA HIS A 162 138.84 -32.53 -17.18
C HIS A 162 137.57 -32.31 -18.01
N ARG A 163 137.35 -33.08 -19.09
CA ARG A 163 136.10 -33.01 -19.88
C ARG A 163 134.88 -33.45 -19.08
N GLU A 164 134.97 -34.54 -18.33
CA GLU A 164 133.88 -35.01 -17.46
C GLU A 164 133.54 -33.97 -16.39
N LEU A 165 134.55 -33.32 -15.80
CA LEU A 165 134.37 -32.21 -14.86
C LEU A 165 133.71 -30.99 -15.53
N GLU A 166 134.09 -30.64 -16.76
CA GLU A 166 133.46 -29.56 -17.51
C GLU A 166 131.99 -29.87 -17.81
N VAL A 167 131.64 -31.08 -18.25
CA VAL A 167 130.25 -31.49 -18.48
C VAL A 167 129.44 -31.36 -17.18
N LEU A 168 129.95 -31.89 -16.07
CA LEU A 168 129.28 -31.77 -14.76
C LEU A 168 129.11 -30.30 -14.33
N LYS A 169 130.09 -29.43 -14.59
CA LYS A 169 129.94 -27.98 -14.34
C LYS A 169 128.82 -27.37 -15.17
N HIS A 170 128.69 -27.72 -16.44
CA HIS A 170 127.62 -27.23 -17.31
C HIS A 170 126.24 -27.78 -16.89
N GLU A 171 126.15 -29.06 -16.52
CA GLU A 171 124.92 -29.67 -16.00
C GLU A 171 124.50 -29.03 -14.67
N CYS A 172 125.45 -28.81 -13.74
CA CYS A 172 125.20 -28.09 -12.49
C CYS A 172 124.73 -26.65 -12.75
N ALA A 173 125.34 -25.94 -13.71
CA ALA A 173 124.90 -24.60 -14.07
C ALA A 173 123.50 -24.59 -14.69
N ALA A 174 123.20 -25.55 -15.57
CA ALA A 174 121.88 -25.70 -16.18
C ALA A 174 120.80 -26.00 -15.12
N LEU A 175 121.06 -26.95 -14.22
CA LEU A 175 120.15 -27.26 -13.11
C LEU A 175 119.97 -26.06 -12.18
N ASN A 176 121.05 -25.33 -11.87
CA ASN A 176 120.96 -24.13 -11.04
C ASN A 176 120.09 -23.03 -11.68
N ASN A 177 120.22 -22.84 -12.99
CA ASN A 177 119.35 -21.91 -13.74
C ASN A 177 117.88 -22.37 -13.72
N THR A 178 117.61 -23.67 -13.87
CA THR A 178 116.25 -24.22 -13.75
C THR A 178 115.69 -24.01 -12.34
N ILE A 179 116.49 -24.25 -11.30
CA ILE A 179 116.10 -24.02 -9.90
C ILE A 179 115.76 -22.54 -9.69
N MET A 180 116.57 -21.62 -10.22
CA MET A 180 116.27 -20.18 -10.13
C MET A 180 114.96 -19.83 -10.85
N GLY A 181 114.73 -20.33 -12.07
CA GLY A 181 113.48 -20.11 -12.79
C GLY A 181 112.25 -20.63 -12.03
N LEU A 182 112.34 -21.83 -11.44
CA LEU A 182 111.27 -22.37 -10.60
C LEU A 182 111.05 -21.55 -9.33
N HIS A 183 112.09 -20.99 -8.72
CA HIS A 183 111.93 -20.09 -7.56
C HIS A 183 111.19 -18.80 -7.95
N GLU A 184 111.52 -18.20 -9.10
CA GLU A 184 110.83 -17.03 -9.61
C GLU A 184 109.34 -17.32 -9.90
N GLU A 185 109.03 -18.46 -10.53
CA GLU A 185 107.66 -18.90 -10.76
C GLU A 185 106.89 -19.12 -9.44
N VAL A 186 107.52 -19.73 -8.44
CA VAL A 186 106.95 -19.90 -7.10
C VAL A 186 106.69 -18.54 -6.45
N ASP A 187 107.58 -17.56 -6.60
CA ASP A 187 107.38 -16.23 -6.02
C ASP A 187 106.32 -15.41 -6.76
N VAL A 188 106.19 -15.57 -8.08
CA VAL A 188 105.08 -14.99 -8.85
C VAL A 188 103.75 -15.60 -8.40
N THR A 189 103.66 -16.93 -8.30
CA THR A 189 102.44 -17.62 -7.89
C THR A 189 102.06 -17.31 -6.43
N LYS A 190 103.03 -17.21 -5.52
CA LYS A 190 102.78 -16.73 -4.14
C LYS A 190 102.20 -15.32 -4.12
N ARG A 191 102.71 -14.40 -4.95
CA ARG A 191 102.18 -13.04 -5.05
C ARG A 191 100.76 -13.02 -5.60
N ALA A 192 100.49 -13.80 -6.66
CA ALA A 192 99.15 -13.93 -7.23
C ALA A 192 98.15 -14.56 -6.22
N LEU A 193 98.59 -15.56 -5.45
CA LEU A 193 97.78 -16.17 -4.40
C LEU A 193 97.42 -15.17 -3.30
N ARG A 194 98.39 -14.34 -2.86
CA ARG A 194 98.11 -13.27 -1.86
C ARG A 194 97.10 -12.26 -2.39
N HIS A 195 97.24 -11.84 -3.65
CA HIS A 195 96.29 -10.91 -4.27
C HIS A 195 94.87 -11.49 -4.34
N THR A 196 94.73 -12.71 -4.86
CA THR A 196 93.43 -13.38 -4.95
C THR A 196 92.82 -13.67 -3.59
N THR A 197 93.64 -13.93 -2.57
CA THR A 197 93.17 -14.06 -1.17
C THR A 197 92.61 -12.73 -0.65
N GLN A 198 93.29 -11.61 -0.90
CA GLN A 198 92.80 -10.27 -0.53
C GLN A 198 91.52 -9.89 -1.29
N GLU A 199 91.41 -10.24 -2.57
CA GLU A 199 90.19 -10.05 -3.34
C GLU A 199 89.02 -10.88 -2.79
N LEU A 200 89.29 -12.12 -2.38
CA LEU A 200 88.31 -12.99 -1.75
C LEU A 200 87.85 -12.45 -0.39
N GLU A 201 88.77 -11.97 0.45
CA GLU A 201 88.45 -11.31 1.72
C GLU A 201 87.58 -10.07 1.49
N THR A 202 87.95 -9.24 0.51
CA THR A 202 87.18 -8.04 0.14
C THR A 202 85.79 -8.41 -0.37
N ALA A 203 85.66 -9.46 -1.19
CA ALA A 203 84.39 -9.97 -1.66
C ALA A 203 83.52 -10.55 -0.51
N SER A 204 84.14 -11.24 0.45
CA SER A 204 83.47 -11.77 1.64
C SER A 204 82.88 -10.65 2.48
N LEU A 205 83.65 -9.60 2.75
CA LEU A 205 83.16 -8.43 3.49
C LEU A 205 82.00 -7.73 2.76
N LYS A 206 82.07 -7.61 1.43
CA LYS A 206 80.96 -7.06 0.63
C LYS A 206 79.70 -7.93 0.71
N LEU A 207 79.87 -9.25 0.70
CA LEU A 207 78.75 -10.19 0.83
C LEU A 207 78.09 -10.08 2.21
N GLU A 208 78.88 -9.98 3.28
CA GLU A 208 78.39 -9.75 4.65
C GLU A 208 77.61 -8.43 4.76
N LEU A 209 78.15 -7.34 4.17
CA LEU A 209 77.46 -6.05 4.14
C LEU A 209 76.12 -6.13 3.40
N LEU A 210 76.09 -6.75 2.21
CA LEU A 210 74.85 -6.94 1.45
C LEU A 210 73.85 -7.82 2.21
N GLN A 211 74.31 -8.86 2.91
CA GLN A 211 73.45 -9.70 3.73
C GLN A 211 72.83 -8.90 4.88
N HIS A 212 73.60 -8.06 5.55
CA HIS A 212 73.10 -7.17 6.59
C HIS A 212 72.11 -6.13 6.02
N GLU A 213 72.38 -5.57 4.84
CA GLU A 213 71.43 -4.67 4.16
C GLU A 213 70.12 -5.37 3.78
N CYS A 214 70.17 -6.60 3.23
CA CYS A 214 68.99 -7.41 2.96
C CYS A 214 68.17 -7.66 4.23
N GLN A 215 68.83 -8.07 5.33
CA GLN A 215 68.16 -8.27 6.62
C GLN A 215 67.52 -6.97 7.12
N ARG A 216 68.22 -5.84 7.01
CA ARG A 216 67.67 -4.53 7.38
C ARG A 216 66.43 -4.21 6.55
N HIS A 217 66.49 -4.37 5.23
CA HIS A 217 65.33 -4.14 4.35
C HIS A 217 64.16 -5.08 4.67
N ASP A 218 64.42 -6.37 4.96
CA ASP A 218 63.39 -7.32 5.38
C ASP A 218 62.71 -6.90 6.69
N THR A 219 63.47 -6.42 7.68
CA THR A 219 62.91 -5.92 8.94
C THR A 219 62.06 -4.67 8.74
N THR A 220 62.52 -3.73 7.92
CA THR A 220 61.75 -2.53 7.55
C THR A 220 60.47 -2.92 6.82
N MET A 221 60.54 -3.84 5.87
CA MET A 221 59.38 -4.29 5.10
C MET A 221 58.34 -4.98 5.98
N LYS A 222 58.76 -5.85 6.90
CA LYS A 222 57.86 -6.46 7.89
C LYS A 222 57.16 -5.41 8.76
N THR A 223 57.89 -4.38 9.19
CA THR A 223 57.33 -3.29 9.99
C THR A 223 56.30 -2.50 9.20
N LEU A 224 56.62 -2.09 7.98
CA LEU A 224 55.70 -1.37 7.10
C LEU A 224 54.45 -2.19 6.74
N VAL A 225 54.60 -3.50 6.52
CA VAL A 225 53.46 -4.40 6.30
C VAL A 225 52.58 -4.46 7.55
N GLY A 226 53.17 -4.60 8.74
CA GLY A 226 52.44 -4.59 10.00
C GLY A 226 51.69 -3.28 10.25
N GLU A 227 52.34 -2.14 10.07
CA GLU A 227 51.72 -0.81 10.18
C GLU A 227 50.58 -0.62 9.18
N ASN A 228 50.75 -1.10 7.94
CA ASN A 228 49.72 -1.03 6.93
C ASN A 228 48.51 -1.91 7.28
N GLU A 229 48.73 -3.15 7.73
CA GLU A 229 47.65 -4.03 8.20
C GLU A 229 46.89 -3.42 9.39
N GLU A 230 47.61 -2.81 10.33
CA GLU A 230 47.00 -2.13 11.47
C GLU A 230 46.15 -0.92 11.02
N MET A 231 46.68 -0.07 10.14
CA MET A 231 45.91 1.04 9.57
C MET A 231 44.68 0.58 8.79
N VAL A 232 44.81 -0.48 7.99
CA VAL A 232 43.69 -1.07 7.23
C VAL A 232 42.62 -1.58 8.19
N ASN A 233 43.00 -2.25 9.27
CA ASN A 233 42.07 -2.74 10.29
C ASN A 233 41.38 -1.56 11.00
N GLN A 234 42.12 -0.53 11.42
CA GLN A 234 41.54 0.67 12.02
C GLN A 234 40.55 1.37 11.08
N LEU A 235 40.88 1.50 9.79
CA LEU A 235 39.98 2.07 8.78
C LEU A 235 38.74 1.20 8.57
N ARG A 236 38.89 -0.12 8.53
CA ARG A 236 37.78 -1.07 8.41
C ARG A 236 36.85 -0.98 9.61
N ASP A 237 37.39 -0.92 10.83
CA ASP A 237 36.60 -0.82 12.05
C ASP A 237 35.87 0.52 12.15
N ARG A 238 36.55 1.63 11.81
CA ARG A 238 35.92 2.96 11.72
C ARG A 238 34.81 2.97 10.68
N HIS A 239 35.03 2.37 9.51
CA HIS A 239 34.02 2.26 8.46
C HIS A 239 32.82 1.42 8.93
N ALA A 240 33.06 0.27 9.56
CA ALA A 240 32.00 -0.60 10.09
C ALA A 240 31.17 0.13 11.15
N THR A 241 31.83 0.84 12.07
CA THR A 241 31.18 1.64 13.11
C THR A 241 30.35 2.78 12.51
N ALA A 242 30.90 3.51 11.54
CA ALA A 242 30.19 4.59 10.85
C ALA A 242 28.98 4.07 10.07
N THR A 243 29.14 2.94 9.40
CA THR A 243 28.04 2.30 8.65
C THR A 243 26.94 1.87 9.61
N ALA A 244 27.28 1.18 10.71
CA ALA A 244 26.32 0.77 11.72
C ALA A 244 25.57 1.96 12.34
N HIS A 245 26.28 3.06 12.64
CA HIS A 245 25.67 4.30 13.14
C HIS A 245 24.65 4.87 12.15
N TRP A 246 25.03 5.03 10.88
CA TRP A 246 24.14 5.59 9.86
C TRP A 246 22.96 4.66 9.54
N THR A 247 23.17 3.34 9.54
CA THR A 247 22.08 2.37 9.41
C THR A 247 21.08 2.51 10.56
N ALA A 248 21.56 2.61 11.81
CA ALA A 248 20.69 2.79 12.97
C ALA A 248 19.92 4.13 12.95
N GLU A 249 20.57 5.23 12.54
CA GLU A 249 19.93 6.53 12.37
C GLU A 249 18.84 6.50 11.29
N LEU A 250 19.13 5.91 10.13
CA LEU A 250 18.15 5.75 9.05
C LEU A 250 16.97 4.88 9.47
N ASP A 251 17.22 3.76 10.14
CA ASP A 251 16.15 2.90 10.68
C ASP A 251 15.32 3.64 11.74
N GLY A 252 15.95 4.48 12.57
CA GLY A 252 15.28 5.33 13.54
C GLY A 252 14.39 6.38 12.89
N ILE A 253 14.88 7.05 11.85
CA ILE A 253 14.09 8.00 11.04
C ILE A 253 12.91 7.28 10.38
N HIS A 254 13.15 6.12 9.77
CA HIS A 254 12.12 5.34 9.09
C HIS A 254 11.01 4.93 10.05
N ARG A 255 11.36 4.42 11.24
CA ARG A 255 10.39 4.07 12.30
C ARG A 255 9.58 5.27 12.77
N ARG A 256 10.19 6.45 12.93
CA ARG A 256 9.48 7.68 13.31
C ARG A 256 8.45 8.09 12.25
N PHE A 257 8.84 8.10 10.97
CA PHE A 257 7.90 8.41 9.89
C PHE A 257 6.77 7.38 9.77
N GLN A 258 7.09 6.09 9.93
CA GLN A 258 6.07 5.04 9.91
C GLN A 258 5.07 5.23 11.05
N THR A 259 5.55 5.54 12.27
CA THR A 259 4.69 5.81 13.42
C THR A 259 3.80 7.03 13.18
N GLN A 260 4.34 8.11 12.62
CA GLN A 260 3.55 9.30 12.27
C GLN A 260 2.47 9.00 11.22
N LEU A 261 2.78 8.20 10.20
CA LEU A 261 1.81 7.78 9.20
C LEU A 261 0.70 6.93 9.82
N ASP A 262 1.07 5.98 10.68
CA ASP A 262 0.11 5.11 11.37
C ASP A 262 -0.79 5.91 12.32
N GLU A 263 -0.25 6.90 13.02
CA GLU A 263 -1.02 7.86 13.84
C GLU A 263 -1.98 8.69 12.99
N VAL A 264 -1.53 9.26 11.87
CA VAL A 264 -2.38 10.01 10.95
C VAL A 264 -3.50 9.12 10.41
N HIS A 265 -3.19 7.90 9.97
CA HIS A 265 -4.19 6.95 9.51
C HIS A 265 -5.16 6.53 10.61
N ALA A 266 -4.71 6.41 11.87
CA ALA A 266 -5.55 6.12 13.01
C ALA A 266 -6.48 7.31 13.32
N GLN A 267 -5.96 8.54 13.32
CA GLN A 267 -6.76 9.76 13.50
C GLN A 267 -7.77 9.93 12.39
N GLN A 268 -7.40 9.67 11.14
CA GLN A 268 -8.30 9.77 9.99
C GLN A 268 -9.40 8.71 10.05
N ARG A 269 -9.07 7.47 10.47
CA ARG A 269 -10.07 6.42 10.75
C ARG A 269 -11.00 6.81 11.89
N ALA A 270 -10.48 7.35 12.99
CA ALA A 270 -11.29 7.80 14.13
C ALA A 270 -12.20 8.97 13.75
N GLN A 271 -11.70 9.97 13.02
CA GLN A 271 -12.52 11.07 12.50
C GLN A 271 -13.59 10.59 11.54
N LYS A 272 -13.24 9.67 10.63
CA LYS A 272 -14.20 9.08 9.70
C LYS A 272 -15.28 8.30 10.45
N GLN A 273 -14.89 7.46 11.40
CA GLN A 273 -15.84 6.70 12.23
C GLN A 273 -16.74 7.62 13.05
N GLN A 274 -16.19 8.69 13.64
CA GLN A 274 -16.98 9.68 14.38
C GLN A 274 -17.92 10.49 13.46
N SER A 275 -17.51 10.77 12.22
CA SER A 275 -18.37 11.38 11.20
C SER A 275 -19.47 10.42 10.78
N ASP A 276 -19.14 9.16 10.53
CA ASP A 276 -20.07 8.10 10.13
C ASP A 276 -21.08 7.81 11.24
N GLU A 277 -20.68 7.80 12.51
CA GLU A 277 -21.57 7.68 13.67
C GLU A 277 -22.50 8.91 13.80
N ARG A 278 -22.00 10.13 13.55
CA ARG A 278 -22.83 11.34 13.49
C ARG A 278 -23.82 11.30 12.34
N HIS A 279 -23.40 10.83 11.16
CA HIS A 279 -24.27 10.65 10.00
C HIS A 279 -25.30 9.54 10.25
N ALA A 280 -24.92 8.42 10.85
CA ALA A 280 -25.82 7.33 11.20
C ALA A 280 -26.86 7.76 12.24
N THR A 281 -26.46 8.51 13.27
CA THR A 281 -27.42 9.07 14.25
C THR A 281 -28.31 10.15 13.65
N GLN A 282 -27.81 10.99 12.73
CA GLN A 282 -28.64 11.93 11.98
C GLN A 282 -29.63 11.21 11.05
N LEU A 283 -29.17 10.17 10.36
CA LEU A 283 -30.00 9.34 9.49
C LEU A 283 -31.07 8.62 10.32
N GLN A 284 -30.71 8.04 11.46
CA GLN A 284 -31.67 7.39 12.36
C GLN A 284 -32.73 8.38 12.85
N ARG A 285 -32.33 9.57 13.32
CA ARG A 285 -33.29 10.63 13.69
C ARG A 285 -34.19 11.05 12.52
N ALA A 286 -33.66 11.07 11.30
CA ALA A 286 -34.44 11.39 10.12
C ALA A 286 -35.44 10.25 9.80
N LEU A 287 -35.01 9.00 9.91
CA LEU A 287 -35.88 7.83 9.75
C LEU A 287 -36.97 7.79 10.82
N ASP A 288 -36.63 8.04 12.09
CA ASP A 288 -37.61 8.12 13.18
C ASP A 288 -38.62 9.25 12.93
N LYS A 289 -38.16 10.41 12.45
CA LYS A 289 -39.05 11.51 12.04
C LYS A 289 -39.95 11.12 10.88
N VAL A 290 -39.42 10.43 9.86
CA VAL A 290 -40.22 9.94 8.74
C VAL A 290 -41.28 8.96 9.24
N ALA A 291 -40.94 8.00 10.09
CA ALA A 291 -41.90 7.09 10.69
C ALA A 291 -43.01 7.82 11.45
N THR A 292 -42.66 8.81 12.29
CA THR A 292 -43.68 9.62 12.98
C THR A 292 -44.55 10.43 12.02
N LEU A 293 -43.98 10.91 10.91
CA LEU A 293 -44.73 11.62 9.88
C LEU A 293 -45.65 10.67 9.11
N GLU A 294 -45.19 9.46 8.78
CA GLU A 294 -45.99 8.42 8.15
C GLU A 294 -47.17 8.02 9.02
N ASP A 295 -46.96 7.79 10.33
CA ASP A 295 -48.02 7.52 11.29
C ASP A 295 -49.01 8.68 11.37
N SER A 296 -48.53 9.92 11.52
CA SER A 296 -49.41 11.10 11.55
C SER A 296 -50.17 11.32 10.24
N THR A 297 -49.57 10.97 9.10
CA THR A 297 -50.21 11.05 7.79
C THR A 297 -51.28 9.96 7.65
N TYR A 298 -51.04 8.77 8.21
CA TYR A 298 -52.03 7.70 8.26
C TYR A 298 -53.22 8.09 9.13
N GLU A 299 -52.97 8.67 10.31
CA GLU A 299 -54.03 9.22 11.18
C GLU A 299 -54.81 10.36 10.49
N LEU A 300 -54.11 11.28 9.83
CA LEU A 300 -54.74 12.36 9.07
C LEU A 300 -55.59 11.83 7.91
N LYS A 301 -55.10 10.80 7.21
CA LYS A 301 -55.85 10.15 6.13
C LYS A 301 -57.12 9.48 6.70
N GLY A 302 -57.03 8.84 7.86
CA GLY A 302 -58.18 8.31 8.60
C GLY A 302 -59.19 9.39 8.95
N LEU A 303 -58.73 10.51 9.50
CA LEU A 303 -59.59 11.67 9.82
C LEU A 303 -60.25 12.28 8.59
N VAL A 304 -59.51 12.41 7.49
CA VAL A 304 -60.06 12.91 6.21
C VAL A 304 -61.11 11.95 5.70
N THR A 305 -60.89 10.63 5.74
CA THR A 305 -61.92 9.66 5.33
C THR A 305 -63.17 9.76 6.20
N THR A 306 -63.03 9.85 7.53
CA THR A 306 -64.20 10.00 8.41
C THR A 306 -64.94 11.31 8.19
N LEU A 307 -64.22 12.42 7.99
CA LEU A 307 -64.84 13.71 7.68
C LEU A 307 -65.55 13.68 6.32
N THR A 308 -64.97 13.00 5.33
CA THR A 308 -65.62 12.85 4.01
C THR A 308 -66.90 12.03 4.13
N GLU A 309 -66.88 10.92 4.88
CA GLU A 309 -68.06 10.09 5.12
C GLU A 309 -69.15 10.84 5.89
N GLU A 310 -68.77 11.66 6.88
CA GLU A 310 -69.70 12.50 7.64
C GLU A 310 -70.29 13.63 6.78
N ASP A 311 -69.49 14.25 5.92
CA ASP A 311 -69.92 15.28 4.96
C ASP A 311 -70.88 14.68 3.92
N ASP A 312 -70.55 13.53 3.33
CA ASP A 312 -71.43 12.80 2.41
C ASP A 312 -72.76 12.43 3.10
N ALA A 313 -72.73 11.97 4.35
CA ALA A 313 -73.93 11.67 5.13
C ALA A 313 -74.75 12.93 5.51
N LEU A 314 -74.09 14.08 5.68
CA LEU A 314 -74.74 15.37 5.86
C LEU A 314 -75.42 15.82 4.56
N VAL A 315 -74.71 15.77 3.43
CA VAL A 315 -75.24 16.09 2.10
C VAL A 315 -76.45 15.23 1.81
N GLN A 316 -76.38 13.91 1.97
CA GLN A 316 -77.51 13.00 1.76
C GLN A 316 -78.73 13.34 2.64
N ARG A 317 -78.52 13.70 3.91
CA ARG A 317 -79.62 14.11 4.81
C ARG A 317 -80.25 15.43 4.36
N ILE A 318 -79.43 16.39 3.95
CA ILE A 318 -79.91 17.69 3.46
C ILE A 318 -80.67 17.51 2.15
N GLU A 319 -80.13 16.76 1.19
CA GLU A 319 -80.78 16.44 -0.08
C GLU A 319 -82.12 15.71 0.15
N HIS A 320 -82.14 14.70 1.02
CA HIS A 320 -83.38 14.01 1.38
C HIS A 320 -84.42 14.97 1.97
N TRP A 321 -84.01 15.83 2.92
CA TRP A 321 -84.90 16.83 3.51
C TRP A 321 -85.42 17.84 2.48
N TYR A 322 -84.56 18.31 1.58
CA TYR A 322 -84.95 19.21 0.49
C TYR A 322 -85.95 18.54 -0.46
N CYS A 323 -85.70 17.29 -0.87
CA CYS A 323 -86.62 16.52 -1.70
C CYS A 323 -87.98 16.34 -1.03
N THR A 324 -88.01 15.85 0.22
CA THR A 324 -89.28 15.66 0.95
C THR A 324 -90.02 16.97 1.17
N ARG A 325 -89.31 18.06 1.51
CA ARG A 325 -89.93 19.37 1.69
C ARG A 325 -90.44 19.95 0.36
N TRP A 326 -89.72 19.73 -0.73
CA TRP A 326 -90.13 20.15 -2.07
C TRP A 326 -91.37 19.39 -2.54
N GLU A 327 -91.43 18.07 -2.32
CA GLU A 327 -92.61 17.24 -2.62
C GLU A 327 -93.85 17.75 -1.87
N VAL A 328 -93.72 18.10 -0.58
CA VAL A 328 -94.82 18.69 0.20
C VAL A 328 -95.25 20.06 -0.36
N ILE A 329 -94.29 20.91 -0.74
CA ILE A 329 -94.60 22.22 -1.35
C ILE A 329 -95.33 22.03 -2.68
N GLU A 330 -94.87 21.13 -3.55
CA GLU A 330 -95.51 20.89 -4.85
C GLU A 330 -96.89 20.25 -4.69
N GLN A 331 -97.07 19.36 -3.70
CA GLN A 331 -98.37 18.80 -3.35
C GLN A 331 -99.35 19.87 -2.85
N LEU A 332 -98.90 20.77 -1.97
CA LEU A 332 -99.71 21.91 -1.51
C LEU A 332 -100.02 22.90 -2.64
N ARG A 333 -99.07 23.14 -3.55
CA ARG A 333 -99.27 23.96 -4.74
C ARG A 333 -100.32 23.36 -5.68
N ALA A 334 -100.22 22.07 -5.98
CA ALA A 334 -101.20 21.36 -6.80
C ALA A 334 -102.61 21.39 -6.17
N GLN A 335 -102.71 21.20 -4.84
CA GLN A 335 -103.97 21.36 -4.12
C GLN A 335 -104.52 22.78 -4.23
N LEU A 336 -103.68 23.81 -4.09
CA LEU A 336 -104.09 25.21 -4.23
C LEU A 336 -104.59 25.52 -5.65
N ASP A 337 -103.91 25.02 -6.68
CA ASP A 337 -104.33 25.18 -8.07
C ASP A 337 -105.68 24.51 -8.32
N GLU A 338 -105.89 23.28 -7.82
CA GLU A 338 -107.16 22.56 -7.91
C GLU A 338 -108.31 23.30 -7.19
N TRP A 339 -108.05 23.83 -5.99
CA TRP A 339 -109.00 24.67 -5.26
C TRP A 339 -109.31 25.98 -6.00
N THR A 340 -108.32 26.59 -6.64
CA THR A 340 -108.48 27.84 -7.40
C THR A 340 -109.36 27.61 -8.62
N VAL A 341 -109.16 26.50 -9.36
CA VAL A 341 -110.02 26.11 -10.48
C VAL A 341 -111.44 25.81 -10.00
N HIS A 342 -111.62 25.01 -8.94
CA HIS A 342 -112.95 24.71 -8.39
C HIS A 342 -113.69 25.96 -7.93
N ARG A 343 -112.98 26.90 -7.30
CA ARG A 343 -113.53 28.20 -6.92
C ARG A 343 -113.92 29.01 -8.14
N GLY A 344 -113.05 29.12 -9.14
CA GLY A 344 -113.33 29.82 -10.39
C GLY A 344 -114.52 29.25 -11.15
N MET A 345 -114.68 27.92 -11.18
CA MET A 345 -115.86 27.26 -11.75
C MET A 345 -117.14 27.59 -10.98
N LYS A 346 -117.12 27.59 -9.65
CA LYS A 346 -118.27 27.99 -8.82
C LYS A 346 -118.61 29.47 -8.99
N GLU A 347 -117.61 30.35 -9.02
CA GLU A 347 -117.79 31.78 -9.26
C GLU A 347 -118.37 32.03 -10.66
N MET A 348 -117.87 31.36 -11.70
CA MET A 348 -118.46 31.45 -13.05
C MET A 348 -119.90 30.94 -13.08
N ALA A 349 -120.20 29.79 -12.47
CA ALA A 349 -121.56 29.25 -12.40
C ALA A 349 -122.52 30.21 -11.69
N LEU A 350 -122.10 30.80 -10.57
CA LEU A 350 -122.86 31.83 -9.87
C LEU A 350 -123.04 33.08 -10.74
N GLN A 351 -122.00 33.54 -11.44
CA GLN A 351 -122.08 34.69 -12.33
C GLN A 351 -123.03 34.43 -13.49
N GLN A 352 -123.05 33.21 -14.02
CA GLN A 352 -123.97 32.79 -15.07
C GLN A 352 -125.42 32.76 -14.58
N SER A 353 -125.66 32.23 -13.37
CA SER A 353 -126.98 32.28 -12.72
C SER A 353 -127.43 33.71 -12.42
N ILE A 354 -126.55 34.58 -11.92
CA ILE A 354 -126.85 36.00 -11.68
C ILE A 354 -127.20 36.70 -12.99
N THR A 355 -126.44 36.45 -14.05
CA THR A 355 -126.69 37.06 -15.37
C THR A 355 -128.04 36.58 -15.92
N SER A 356 -128.31 35.27 -15.84
CA SER A 356 -129.59 34.68 -16.25
C SER A 356 -130.77 35.26 -15.46
N LEU A 357 -130.65 35.33 -14.13
CA LEU A 357 -131.68 35.90 -13.26
C LEU A 357 -131.88 37.39 -13.52
N ASN A 358 -130.81 38.15 -13.75
CA ASN A 358 -130.94 39.57 -14.11
C ASN A 358 -131.61 39.75 -15.46
N GLN A 359 -131.37 38.85 -16.41
CA GLN A 359 -132.01 38.87 -17.73
C GLN A 359 -133.49 38.48 -17.62
N GLU A 360 -133.84 37.51 -16.78
CA GLU A 360 -135.21 37.12 -16.46
C GLU A 360 -135.95 38.23 -15.70
N ILE A 361 -135.31 38.87 -14.72
CA ILE A 361 -135.82 40.05 -14.01
C ILE A 361 -136.06 41.19 -15.01
N ALA A 362 -135.13 41.47 -15.91
CA ALA A 362 -135.30 42.50 -16.94
C ALA A 362 -136.49 42.18 -17.85
N CYS A 363 -136.61 40.93 -18.33
CA CYS A 363 -137.77 40.49 -19.11
C CYS A 363 -139.09 40.62 -18.32
N HIS A 364 -139.10 40.27 -17.03
CA HIS A 364 -140.27 40.42 -16.17
C HIS A 364 -140.62 41.90 -15.94
N LEU A 365 -139.62 42.77 -15.75
CA LEU A 365 -139.82 44.21 -15.63
C LEU A 365 -140.39 44.80 -16.93
N ASP A 366 -139.86 44.41 -18.09
CA ASP A 366 -140.41 44.81 -19.40
C ASP A 366 -141.86 44.31 -19.57
N CYS A 367 -142.15 43.08 -19.15
CA CYS A 367 -143.51 42.51 -19.15
C CYS A 367 -144.44 43.29 -18.20
N ILE A 368 -143.98 43.64 -17.00
CA ILE A 368 -144.75 44.43 -16.04
C ILE A 368 -145.01 45.83 -16.59
N ASP A 369 -144.02 46.49 -17.18
CA ASP A 369 -144.17 47.82 -17.79
C ASP A 369 -145.14 47.77 -18.97
N GLN A 370 -145.08 46.71 -19.78
CA GLN A 370 -146.05 46.50 -20.86
C GLN A 370 -147.45 46.24 -20.31
N LEU A 371 -147.62 45.37 -19.31
CA LEU A 371 -148.90 45.13 -18.65
C LEU A 371 -149.44 46.38 -17.95
N GLN A 372 -148.58 47.24 -17.41
CA GLN A 372 -148.98 48.53 -16.83
C GLN A 372 -149.41 49.53 -17.91
N LYS A 373 -148.74 49.53 -19.08
CA LYS A 373 -149.20 50.31 -20.24
C LYS A 373 -150.54 49.78 -20.75
N ASP A 374 -150.69 48.47 -20.87
CA ASP A 374 -151.92 47.82 -21.31
C ASP A 374 -153.05 48.06 -20.31
N LYS A 375 -152.81 47.93 -18.99
CA LYS A 375 -153.77 48.31 -17.92
C LYS A 375 -154.20 49.77 -18.08
N ARG A 376 -153.25 50.70 -18.22
CA ARG A 376 -153.56 52.14 -18.39
C ARG A 376 -154.37 52.40 -19.66
N ALA A 377 -154.01 51.78 -20.78
CA ALA A 377 -154.75 51.89 -22.04
C ALA A 377 -156.15 51.29 -21.95
N LEU A 378 -156.30 50.14 -21.29
CA LEU A 378 -157.60 49.47 -21.11
C LEU A 378 -158.54 50.31 -20.24
N VAL A 379 -158.06 50.79 -19.10
CA VAL A 379 -158.79 51.68 -18.18
C VAL A 379 -159.22 52.97 -18.92
N GLN A 380 -158.33 53.56 -19.73
CA GLN A 380 -158.67 54.75 -20.52
C GLN A 380 -159.67 54.48 -21.66
N SER A 381 -159.76 53.25 -22.17
CA SER A 381 -160.64 52.90 -23.30
C SER A 381 -162.02 52.40 -22.89
N GLN A 382 -162.17 51.84 -21.69
CA GLN A 382 -163.40 51.15 -21.26
C GLN A 382 -164.13 51.82 -20.11
N CYS A 383 -163.48 52.73 -19.38
CA CYS A 383 -164.08 53.35 -18.20
C CYS A 383 -164.32 54.83 -18.44
N ASN A 384 -165.55 55.26 -18.21
CA ASN A 384 -165.87 56.68 -18.11
C ASN A 384 -165.24 57.26 -16.82
N ASP A 385 -164.99 58.57 -16.72
CA ASP A 385 -164.28 59.18 -15.57
C ASP A 385 -164.87 58.80 -14.19
N SER A 386 -166.17 58.54 -14.13
CA SER A 386 -166.91 58.03 -12.95
C SER A 386 -166.52 56.60 -12.56
N GLU A 387 -166.22 55.74 -13.52
CA GLU A 387 -165.82 54.34 -13.29
C GLU A 387 -164.32 54.26 -12.94
N VAL A 388 -163.50 55.15 -13.50
CA VAL A 388 -162.09 55.30 -13.13
C VAL A 388 -161.95 55.75 -11.67
N GLN A 389 -162.75 56.72 -11.21
CA GLN A 389 -162.80 57.10 -9.78
C GLN A 389 -163.28 55.98 -8.86
N ALA A 390 -164.19 55.11 -9.32
CA ALA A 390 -164.63 53.95 -8.54
C ALA A 390 -163.55 52.85 -8.47
N ILE A 391 -162.76 52.67 -9.53
CA ILE A 391 -161.61 51.77 -9.57
C ILE A 391 -160.47 52.28 -8.68
N ASP A 392 -160.18 53.59 -8.70
CA ASP A 392 -159.18 54.20 -7.80
C ASP A 392 -159.61 54.03 -6.34
N SER A 393 -160.88 54.30 -6.02
CA SER A 393 -161.48 54.03 -4.70
C SER A 393 -161.34 52.55 -4.27
N TYR A 394 -161.55 51.60 -5.19
CA TYR A 394 -161.33 50.18 -4.92
C TYR A 394 -159.84 49.84 -4.74
N GLU A 395 -158.95 50.48 -5.50
CA GLU A 395 -157.49 50.31 -5.38
C GLU A 395 -156.99 50.82 -4.01
N GLU A 396 -157.54 51.92 -3.50
CA GLU A 396 -157.31 52.39 -2.14
C GLU A 396 -157.80 51.38 -1.08
N VAL A 397 -158.98 50.78 -1.25
CA VAL A 397 -159.50 49.74 -0.32
C VAL A 397 -158.60 48.50 -0.32
N VAL A 398 -158.18 48.02 -1.50
CA VAL A 398 -157.27 46.86 -1.62
C VAL A 398 -155.89 47.16 -1.04
N LYS A 399 -155.34 48.37 -1.23
CA LYS A 399 -154.11 48.82 -0.57
C LYS A 399 -154.26 48.78 0.95
N GLN A 400 -155.41 49.19 1.47
CA GLN A 400 -155.71 49.14 2.90
C GLN A 400 -155.81 47.68 3.42
N GLU A 401 -156.49 46.79 2.69
CA GLU A 401 -156.59 45.36 3.04
C GLU A 401 -155.23 44.65 3.01
N ILE A 402 -154.39 44.92 2.00
CA ILE A 402 -153.01 44.41 1.95
C ILE A 402 -152.20 44.91 3.15
N HIS A 403 -152.40 46.16 3.56
CA HIS A 403 -151.73 46.72 4.73
C HIS A 403 -152.17 46.03 6.03
N VAL A 404 -153.46 45.68 6.15
CA VAL A 404 -154.00 44.89 7.27
C VAL A 404 -153.45 43.46 7.25
N MET A 405 -153.43 42.78 6.09
CA MET A 405 -152.83 41.45 5.96
C MET A 405 -151.35 41.45 6.32
N LYS A 406 -150.58 42.46 5.87
CA LYS A 406 -149.15 42.58 6.19
C LYS A 406 -148.94 42.72 7.70
N ARG A 407 -149.75 43.54 8.38
CA ARG A 407 -149.74 43.61 9.86
C ARG A 407 -150.14 42.29 10.52
N ALA A 408 -151.12 41.57 9.98
CA ALA A 408 -151.53 40.27 10.51
C ALA A 408 -150.41 39.21 10.35
N PHE A 409 -149.70 39.20 9.22
CA PHE A 409 -148.53 38.34 8.99
C PHE A 409 -147.35 38.72 9.89
N GLU A 410 -147.07 40.01 10.06
CA GLU A 410 -146.05 40.49 11.00
C GLU A 410 -146.40 40.12 12.45
N LEU A 411 -147.67 40.20 12.84
CA LEU A 411 -148.15 39.76 14.15
C LEU A 411 -148.00 38.24 14.33
N LYS A 412 -148.37 37.46 13.30
CA LYS A 412 -148.23 35.99 13.32
C LYS A 412 -146.75 35.56 13.35
N ALA A 413 -145.88 36.28 12.66
CA ALA A 413 -144.43 36.08 12.72
C ALA A 413 -143.89 36.39 14.13
N ARG A 414 -144.28 37.51 14.75
CA ARG A 414 -143.92 37.84 16.14
C ARG A 414 -144.41 36.79 17.14
N LEU A 415 -145.65 36.34 17.01
CA LEU A 415 -146.21 35.30 17.88
C LEU A 415 -145.46 33.97 17.72
N ALA A 416 -145.00 33.63 16.51
CA ALA A 416 -144.16 32.46 16.27
C ALA A 416 -142.76 32.63 16.91
N THR A 417 -142.15 33.81 16.84
CA THR A 417 -140.88 34.08 17.54
C THR A 417 -141.04 34.00 19.06
N GLU A 418 -142.12 34.54 19.61
CA GLU A 418 -142.42 34.46 21.05
C GLU A 418 -142.72 33.03 21.52
N GLN A 419 -143.38 32.22 20.67
CA GLN A 419 -143.56 30.78 20.94
C GLN A 419 -142.22 30.03 20.98
N MET A 420 -141.31 30.36 20.07
CA MET A 420 -139.98 29.76 20.06
C MET A 420 -139.18 30.18 21.31
N ASP A 421 -139.22 31.45 21.68
CA ASP A 421 -138.55 31.97 22.89
C ASP A 421 -139.11 31.35 24.18
N THR A 422 -140.42 31.09 24.24
CA THR A 422 -141.05 30.41 25.38
C THR A 422 -140.65 28.94 25.44
N GLN A 423 -140.54 28.27 24.29
CA GLN A 423 -140.04 26.91 24.19
C GLN A 423 -138.56 26.82 24.62
N ASP A 424 -137.72 27.75 24.18
CA ASP A 424 -136.30 27.81 24.57
C ASP A 424 -136.13 28.08 26.07
N ARG A 425 -136.95 28.96 26.66
CA ARG A 425 -136.96 29.16 28.12
C ARG A 425 -137.42 27.92 28.88
N ALA A 426 -138.36 27.15 28.34
CA ALA A 426 -138.80 25.89 28.95
C ALA A 426 -137.69 24.82 28.87
N HIS A 427 -137.03 24.68 27.72
CA HIS A 427 -135.87 23.81 27.56
C HIS A 427 -134.72 24.21 28.49
N PHE A 428 -134.44 25.50 28.62
CA PHE A 428 -133.41 25.99 29.53
C PHE A 428 -133.72 25.68 31.00
N LYS A 429 -134.98 25.82 31.43
CA LYS A 429 -135.42 25.39 32.78
C LYS A 429 -135.27 23.88 32.97
N GLN A 430 -135.60 23.08 31.97
CA GLN A 430 -135.46 21.62 32.03
C GLN A 430 -133.99 21.20 32.19
N VAL A 431 -133.08 21.86 31.46
CA VAL A 431 -131.62 21.66 31.60
C VAL A 431 -131.13 22.09 32.99
N GLN A 432 -131.59 23.23 33.52
CA GLN A 432 -131.23 23.65 34.88
C GLN A 432 -131.70 22.66 35.95
N GLU A 433 -132.91 22.11 35.81
CA GLU A 433 -133.44 21.12 36.76
C GLU A 433 -132.67 19.80 36.69
N LEU A 434 -132.26 19.37 35.50
CA LEU A 434 -131.38 18.21 35.32
C LEU A 434 -130.02 18.44 35.99
N LEU A 435 -129.42 19.62 35.81
CA LEU A 435 -128.17 19.99 36.48
C LEU A 435 -128.32 20.02 38.00
N ARG A 436 -129.46 20.51 38.52
CA ARG A 436 -129.76 20.51 39.96
C ARG A 436 -129.87 19.09 40.49
N LYS A 437 -130.66 18.21 39.84
CA LYS A 437 -130.79 16.80 40.22
C LYS A 437 -129.44 16.08 40.23
N HIS A 438 -128.64 16.26 39.18
CA HIS A 438 -127.32 15.64 39.11
C HIS A 438 -126.36 16.15 40.20
N LYS A 439 -126.52 17.40 40.65
CA LYS A 439 -125.77 17.94 41.78
C LYS A 439 -126.24 17.33 43.11
N ASP A 440 -127.54 17.17 43.30
CA ASP A 440 -128.12 16.58 44.51
C ASP A 440 -127.77 15.08 44.63
N GLU A 441 -127.80 14.34 43.52
CA GLU A 441 -127.35 12.95 43.43
C GLU A 441 -125.86 12.81 43.81
N ARG A 442 -124.98 13.66 43.26
CA ARG A 442 -123.57 13.67 43.65
C ARG A 442 -123.35 13.96 45.14
N MET A 443 -124.17 14.82 45.74
CA MET A 443 -124.10 15.11 47.17
C MET A 443 -124.58 13.91 48.01
N ALA A 444 -125.62 13.21 47.57
CA ALA A 444 -126.11 12.00 48.22
C ALA A 444 -125.07 10.87 48.16
N ASP A 445 -124.44 10.65 46.99
CA ASP A 445 -123.36 9.68 46.82
C ASP A 445 -122.16 10.01 47.71
N GLN A 446 -121.78 11.28 47.83
CA GLN A 446 -120.72 11.70 48.75
C GLN A 446 -121.06 11.44 50.21
N LEU A 447 -122.31 11.67 50.63
CA LEU A 447 -122.75 11.36 52.00
C LEU A 447 -122.75 9.86 52.26
N GLN A 448 -123.19 9.05 51.30
CA GLN A 448 -123.16 7.59 51.39
C GLN A 448 -121.72 7.06 51.45
N ALA A 449 -120.82 7.59 50.62
CA ALA A 449 -119.39 7.26 50.67
C ALA A 449 -118.77 7.63 52.03
N LYS A 450 -119.11 8.79 52.59
CA LYS A 450 -118.66 9.19 53.94
C LYS A 450 -119.19 8.27 55.03
N LYS A 451 -120.46 7.83 54.93
CA LYS A 451 -121.06 6.87 55.87
C LYS A 451 -120.35 5.52 55.81
N LEU A 452 -120.13 4.97 54.61
CA LEU A 452 -119.37 3.73 54.42
C LEU A 452 -117.94 3.87 54.94
N ALA A 453 -117.26 5.00 54.69
CA ALA A 453 -115.93 5.25 55.22
C ALA A 453 -115.88 5.37 56.76
N HIS A 454 -116.97 5.81 57.39
CA HIS A 454 -117.11 5.78 58.84
C HIS A 454 -117.34 4.37 59.36
N GLU A 455 -118.25 3.60 58.75
CA GLU A 455 -118.52 2.19 59.10
C GLU A 455 -117.28 1.32 58.94
N CYS A 456 -116.50 1.48 57.87
CA CYS A 456 -115.22 0.79 57.68
C CYS A 456 -114.20 1.13 58.77
N ARG A 457 -114.14 2.39 59.22
CA ARG A 457 -113.26 2.79 60.34
C ARG A 457 -113.69 2.15 61.65
N THR A 458 -114.99 2.17 61.94
CA THR A 458 -115.55 1.52 63.14
C THR A 458 -115.33 0.01 63.12
N LEU A 459 -115.46 -0.64 61.96
CA LEU A 459 -115.13 -2.06 61.80
C LEU A 459 -113.64 -2.33 61.96
N GLN A 460 -112.76 -1.49 61.41
CA GLN A 460 -111.31 -1.58 61.65
C GLN A 460 -110.97 -1.45 63.14
N GLU A 461 -111.60 -0.53 63.87
CA GLU A 461 -111.42 -0.38 65.31
C GLU A 461 -111.91 -1.63 66.07
N LYS A 462 -113.05 -2.20 65.68
CA LYS A 462 -113.54 -3.46 66.25
C LYS A 462 -112.64 -4.66 65.94
N CYS A 463 -112.11 -4.76 64.72
CA CYS A 463 -111.13 -5.80 64.37
C CYS A 463 -109.84 -5.65 65.19
N LYS A 464 -109.33 -4.42 65.35
CA LYS A 464 -108.17 -4.17 66.23
C LYS A 464 -108.42 -4.56 67.68
N LEU A 465 -109.64 -4.35 68.19
CA LEU A 465 -110.01 -4.79 69.54
C LEU A 465 -110.09 -6.32 69.65
N LEU A 466 -110.58 -7.01 68.61
CA LEU A 466 -110.60 -8.47 68.56
C LEU A 466 -109.21 -9.10 68.37
N GLU A 467 -108.29 -8.44 67.65
CA GLU A 467 -106.89 -8.86 67.54
C GLU A 467 -106.09 -8.67 68.85
N ALA A 468 -106.59 -7.82 69.76
CA ALA A 468 -105.98 -7.54 71.06
C ALA A 468 -106.54 -8.42 72.20
N MET A 469 -107.59 -9.21 71.94
CA MET A 469 -108.12 -10.27 72.82
C MET A 469 -107.49 -11.61 72.46
#